data_AF-A0A1A6GG98-F1
#
_entry.id   AF-A0A1A6GG98-F1
#
_cell.length_a   1.000
_cell.length_b   1.000
_cell.length_c   1.000
_cell.angle_alpha   90.00
_cell.angle_beta   90.00
_cell.angle_gamma   90.00
#
_symmetry.space_group_name_H-M   'P 1'
#
loop_
_entity.id
_entity.type
_entity.pdbx_description
1 polymer ?
#
loop_
_entity_poly.entity_id
_entity_poly.type
_entity_poly.pdbx_seq_one_letter_code
_entity_poly.pdbx_strand_id
1 'polypeptide(L)'
;MAYHYFRSKGWVPKVGLKYGTDLLLYRKGPPFYHASYSVIVELVDDNFEGSLRRPFSWKSLAALSRVSGNVSKELMLCYLIKPSTMTSEDMETPECMKRIQVQEVILSRWVSSRERSDQDEL
;
A
#
# COMPACT_ATOMS: atom_id res chain seq x y z
N MET A 1 0.81 5.20 -11.47
CA MET A 1 1.21 6.13 -10.37
C MET A 1 1.90 5.40 -9.23
N ALA A 2 1.23 4.57 -8.43
CA ALA A 2 1.88 3.83 -7.33
C ALA A 2 3.12 3.02 -7.75
N TYR A 3 3.08 2.34 -8.89
CA TYR A 3 4.26 1.65 -9.44
C TYR A 3 5.48 2.60 -9.58
N HIS A 4 5.29 3.77 -10.18
CA HIS A 4 6.35 4.75 -10.38
C HIS A 4 6.86 5.33 -9.07
N TYR A 5 5.96 5.60 -8.13
CA TYR A 5 6.29 6.06 -6.78
C TYR A 5 7.18 5.05 -6.03
N PHE A 6 6.83 3.76 -6.05
CA PHE A 6 7.67 2.75 -5.40
C PHE A 6 8.99 2.52 -6.15
N ARG A 7 8.98 2.59 -7.49
CA ARG A 7 10.23 2.54 -8.28
C ARG A 7 11.16 3.71 -7.95
N SER A 8 10.65 4.93 -7.77
CA SER A 8 11.48 6.09 -7.42
C SER A 8 12.05 6.00 -6.01
N LYS A 9 11.35 5.32 -5.09
CA LYS A 9 11.87 4.92 -3.76
C LYS A 9 12.87 3.76 -3.79
N GLY A 10 13.23 3.24 -4.96
CA GLY A 10 14.23 2.16 -5.11
C GLY A 10 13.67 0.75 -4.94
N TRP A 11 12.35 0.58 -4.77
CA TRP A 11 11.73 -0.74 -4.78
C TRP A 11 11.73 -1.34 -6.20
N VAL A 12 11.57 -2.66 -6.26
CA VAL A 12 11.24 -3.41 -7.48
C VAL A 12 9.80 -3.91 -7.33
N PRO A 13 8.79 -3.15 -7.79
CA PRO A 13 7.40 -3.57 -7.74
C PRO A 13 7.12 -4.68 -8.77
N LYS A 14 6.32 -5.66 -8.39
CA LYS A 14 5.79 -6.72 -9.25
C LYS A 14 4.28 -6.87 -9.02
N VAL A 15 3.59 -7.56 -9.91
CA VAL A 15 2.15 -7.83 -9.77
C VAL A 15 1.86 -8.64 -8.50
N GLY A 16 0.88 -8.21 -7.72
CA GLY A 16 0.48 -8.83 -6.44
C GLY A 16 -0.70 -9.80 -6.48
N LEU A 17 -1.21 -10.13 -7.67
CA LEU A 17 -2.42 -10.91 -7.88
C LEU A 17 -2.43 -12.25 -7.11
N LYS A 18 -1.28 -12.94 -7.05
CA LYS A 18 -1.11 -14.20 -6.30
C LYS A 18 -1.50 -14.09 -4.82
N TYR A 19 -1.45 -12.89 -4.26
CA TYR A 19 -1.72 -12.61 -2.84
C TYR A 19 -2.93 -11.70 -2.65
N GLY A 20 -3.76 -11.49 -3.68
CA GLY A 20 -4.95 -10.62 -3.60
C GLY A 20 -4.60 -9.13 -3.46
N THR A 21 -3.43 -8.72 -3.95
CA THR A 21 -2.89 -7.36 -3.81
C THR A 21 -2.54 -6.77 -5.17
N ASP A 22 -2.38 -5.45 -5.25
CA ASP A 22 -2.02 -4.77 -6.51
C ASP A 22 -0.53 -4.99 -6.83
N LEU A 23 0.33 -4.77 -5.83
CA LEU A 23 1.79 -4.83 -5.99
C LEU A 23 2.47 -5.68 -4.90
N LEU A 24 3.63 -6.22 -5.27
CA LEU A 24 4.62 -6.77 -4.35
C LEU A 24 5.89 -5.94 -4.43
N LEU A 25 6.44 -5.53 -3.28
CA LEU A 25 7.65 -4.73 -3.24
C LEU A 25 8.85 -5.57 -2.85
N TYR A 26 9.83 -5.63 -3.76
CA TYR A 26 11.11 -6.31 -3.54
C TYR A 26 12.23 -5.30 -3.40
N ARG A 27 13.21 -5.57 -2.53
CA ARG A 27 14.39 -4.70 -2.37
C ARG A 27 15.32 -4.73 -3.60
N LYS A 28 15.64 -5.92 -4.11
CA LYS A 28 16.46 -6.09 -5.34
C LYS A 28 15.81 -6.96 -6.42
N GLY A 29 14.71 -7.64 -6.10
CA GLY A 29 13.93 -8.46 -7.04
C GLY A 29 13.86 -9.95 -6.64
N PRO A 30 13.00 -10.74 -7.31
CA PRO A 30 12.70 -12.13 -6.93
C PRO A 30 13.88 -13.11 -6.86
N PRO A 31 14.91 -13.02 -7.74
CA PRO A 31 16.07 -13.91 -7.63
C PRO A 31 16.93 -13.68 -6.40
N PHE A 32 16.81 -12.52 -5.74
CA PHE A 32 17.72 -12.08 -4.68
C PHE A 32 17.04 -12.04 -3.30
N TYR A 33 15.79 -11.60 -3.25
CA TYR A 33 15.03 -11.45 -2.00
C TYR A 33 13.57 -11.82 -2.22
N HIS A 34 12.90 -12.26 -1.15
CA HIS A 34 11.45 -12.27 -1.12
C HIS A 34 10.90 -10.84 -1.11
N ALA A 35 9.65 -10.67 -1.55
CA ALA A 35 8.97 -9.38 -1.38
C ALA A 35 8.77 -9.11 0.11
N SER A 36 8.99 -7.86 0.52
CA SER A 36 8.76 -7.39 1.88
C SER A 36 7.29 -7.02 2.10
N TYR A 37 6.69 -6.34 1.12
CA TYR A 37 5.34 -5.81 1.21
C TYR A 37 4.41 -6.41 0.17
N SER A 38 3.17 -6.67 0.60
CA SER A 38 2.00 -6.81 -0.27
C SER A 38 1.22 -5.50 -0.21
N VAL A 39 1.00 -4.85 -1.34
CA VAL A 39 0.48 -3.48 -1.39
C VAL A 39 -0.89 -3.43 -2.04
N ILE A 40 -1.82 -2.75 -1.38
CA ILE A 40 -3.09 -2.33 -1.92
C ILE A 40 -3.01 -0.88 -2.34
N VAL A 41 -3.50 -0.54 -3.52
CA VAL A 41 -3.50 0.83 -4.02
C VAL A 41 -4.92 1.34 -4.21
N GLU A 42 -5.25 2.43 -3.51
CA GLU A 42 -6.52 3.14 -3.68
C GLU A 42 -6.26 4.58 -4.12
N LEU A 43 -7.09 5.07 -5.05
CA LEU A 43 -7.10 6.47 -5.45
C LEU A 43 -8.27 7.14 -4.74
N VAL A 44 -7.98 8.17 -3.95
CA VAL A 44 -8.95 8.91 -3.13
C VAL A 44 -8.75 10.41 -3.31
N ASP A 45 -9.70 11.21 -2.89
CA ASP A 45 -9.58 12.67 -2.77
C ASP A 45 -9.01 13.09 -1.40
N ASP A 46 -8.94 14.40 -1.15
CA ASP A 46 -8.44 14.97 0.10
C ASP A 46 -9.25 14.56 1.34
N ASN A 47 -10.51 14.14 1.16
CA ASN A 47 -11.39 13.65 2.23
C ASN A 47 -11.30 12.12 2.40
N PHE A 48 -10.37 11.47 1.70
CA PHE A 48 -10.25 10.00 1.61
C PHE A 48 -11.50 9.33 1.03
N GLU A 49 -12.28 10.08 0.25
CA GLU A 49 -13.43 9.56 -0.48
C GLU A 49 -13.02 9.23 -1.92
N GLY A 50 -13.73 8.29 -2.54
CA GLY A 50 -13.41 7.90 -3.91
C GLY A 50 -14.12 6.63 -4.34
N SER A 51 -14.02 6.34 -5.63
CA SER A 51 -14.43 5.04 -6.16
C SER A 51 -13.37 4.02 -5.79
N LEU A 52 -13.47 3.49 -4.56
CA LEU A 52 -12.63 2.40 -4.10
C LEU A 52 -12.71 1.26 -5.11
N ARG A 53 -11.55 0.82 -5.61
CA ARG A 53 -11.50 -0.25 -6.63
C ARG A 53 -12.03 -1.57 -6.07
N ARG A 54 -12.11 -1.65 -4.73
CA ARG A 54 -12.35 -2.86 -3.95
C ARG A 54 -13.25 -2.48 -2.77
N PRO A 55 -14.43 -3.09 -2.62
CA PRO A 55 -15.23 -2.88 -1.42
C PRO A 55 -14.50 -3.48 -0.22
N PHE A 56 -13.99 -2.61 0.67
CA PHE A 56 -13.30 -3.03 1.88
C PHE A 56 -14.30 -3.28 3.00
N SER A 57 -14.43 -4.54 3.41
CA SER A 57 -15.00 -4.92 4.71
C SER A 57 -13.88 -5.34 5.66
N TRP A 58 -14.14 -5.30 6.97
CA TRP A 58 -13.25 -5.88 7.97
C TRP A 58 -12.88 -7.34 7.67
N LYS A 59 -13.83 -8.11 7.11
CA LYS A 59 -13.60 -9.50 6.70
C LYS A 59 -12.56 -9.60 5.57
N SER A 60 -12.68 -8.75 4.55
CA SER A 60 -11.71 -8.71 3.45
C SER A 60 -10.32 -8.22 3.89
N LEU A 61 -10.26 -7.25 4.81
CA LEU A 61 -8.99 -6.78 5.39
C LEU A 61 -8.31 -7.87 6.22
N ALA A 62 -9.07 -8.55 7.07
CA ALA A 62 -8.56 -9.67 7.85
C ALA A 62 -8.05 -10.81 6.95
N ALA A 63 -8.75 -11.10 5.85
CA ALA A 63 -8.32 -12.11 4.88
C ALA A 63 -6.98 -11.72 4.21
N LEU A 64 -6.85 -10.48 3.75
CA LEU A 64 -5.62 -9.97 3.13
C LEU A 64 -4.44 -9.95 4.11
N SER A 65 -4.68 -9.51 5.35
CA SER A 65 -3.69 -9.51 6.42
C SER A 65 -3.21 -10.94 6.70
N ARG A 66 -4.13 -11.90 6.81
CA ARG A 66 -3.81 -13.31 7.02
C ARG A 66 -3.03 -13.91 5.86
N VAL A 67 -3.44 -13.67 4.61
CA VAL A 67 -2.73 -14.18 3.42
C VAL A 67 -1.31 -13.62 3.36
N SER A 68 -1.13 -12.31 3.57
CA SER A 68 0.18 -11.66 3.54
C SER A 68 1.08 -12.17 4.67
N GLY A 69 0.56 -12.22 5.89
CA GLY A 69 1.30 -12.72 7.06
C GLY A 69 1.72 -14.19 6.92
N ASN A 70 0.86 -15.05 6.36
CA ASN A 70 1.18 -16.46 6.11
C ASN A 70 2.36 -16.68 5.15
N VAL A 71 2.67 -15.69 4.32
CA VAL A 71 3.81 -15.73 3.39
C VAL A 71 4.90 -14.73 3.76
N SER A 72 4.95 -14.37 5.05
CA SER A 72 5.94 -13.50 5.67
C SER A 72 6.08 -12.14 4.98
N LYS A 73 4.95 -11.52 4.62
CA LYS A 73 4.88 -10.17 4.05
C LYS A 73 4.05 -9.27 4.94
N GLU A 74 4.44 -8.00 4.98
CA GLU A 74 3.63 -6.96 5.61
C GLU A 74 2.60 -6.43 4.62
N LEU A 75 1.37 -6.26 5.08
CA LEU A 75 0.31 -5.66 4.26
C LEU A 75 0.43 -4.14 4.35
N MET A 76 0.51 -3.48 3.20
CA MET A 76 0.56 -2.02 3.09
C MET A 76 -0.66 -1.51 2.31
N LEU A 77 -1.33 -0.50 2.85
CA LEU A 77 -2.30 0.30 2.12
C LEU A 77 -1.58 1.55 1.58
N CYS A 78 -1.70 1.80 0.29
CA CYS A 78 -1.10 2.93 -0.41
C CYS A 78 -2.22 3.79 -0.98
N TYR A 79 -2.46 4.94 -0.35
CA TYR A 79 -3.44 5.92 -0.81
C TYR A 79 -2.74 6.91 -1.73
N LEU A 80 -3.22 6.98 -2.98
CA LEU A 80 -2.92 8.06 -3.90
C LEU A 80 -3.99 9.11 -3.70
N ILE A 81 -3.61 10.25 -3.12
CA ILE A 81 -4.53 11.32 -2.74
C ILE A 81 -4.50 12.36 -3.85
N LYS A 82 -5.64 12.49 -4.54
CA LYS A 82 -5.90 13.47 -5.59
C LYS A 82 -6.42 14.76 -4.94
N PRO A 83 -5.69 15.89 -5.08
CA PRO A 83 -6.19 17.16 -4.60
C PRO A 83 -7.52 17.54 -5.25
N SER A 84 -8.43 18.11 -4.48
CA SER A 84 -9.74 18.59 -4.92
C SER A 84 -9.64 19.68 -5.99
N THR A 85 -8.50 20.37 -6.04
CA THR A 85 -8.15 21.40 -7.05
C THR A 85 -7.72 20.81 -8.39
N MET A 86 -7.67 19.49 -8.53
CA MET A 86 -7.17 18.80 -9.71
C MET A 86 -8.34 18.22 -10.51
N THR A 87 -8.41 18.53 -11.80
CA THR A 87 -9.52 18.09 -12.65
C THR A 87 -9.30 16.67 -13.19
N SER A 88 -10.23 16.18 -14.01
CA SER A 88 -10.06 14.90 -14.72
C SER A 88 -9.07 15.03 -15.88
N GLU A 89 -9.03 16.17 -16.56
CA GLU A 89 -8.08 16.42 -17.66
C GLU A 89 -6.63 16.43 -17.14
N ASP A 90 -6.40 17.00 -15.94
CA ASP A 90 -5.09 17.00 -15.29
C ASP A 90 -4.54 15.57 -15.08
N MET A 91 -5.42 14.57 -14.92
CA MET A 91 -5.05 13.16 -14.70
C MET A 91 -4.61 12.43 -15.98
N GLU A 92 -4.87 12.99 -17.16
CA GLU A 92 -4.53 12.37 -18.45
C GLU A 92 -3.04 12.46 -18.76
N THR A 93 -2.34 13.40 -18.14
CA THR A 93 -0.90 13.62 -18.36
C THR A 93 -0.06 13.11 -17.20
N PRO A 94 1.20 12.68 -17.41
CA PRO A 94 2.11 12.26 -16.34
C PRO A 94 2.41 13.35 -15.30
N GLU A 95 2.16 14.62 -15.63
CA GLU A 95 2.37 15.78 -14.76
C GLU A 95 1.48 15.72 -13.50
N CYS A 96 0.36 14.98 -13.55
CA CYS A 96 -0.47 14.69 -12.38
C CYS A 96 0.33 14.20 -11.18
N MET A 97 1.37 13.39 -11.42
CA MET A 97 2.15 12.74 -10.37
C MET A 97 2.88 13.74 -9.47
N LYS A 98 3.14 14.97 -9.95
CA LYS A 98 3.76 16.03 -9.13
C LYS A 98 2.81 16.59 -8.06
N ARG A 99 1.50 16.56 -8.33
CA ARG A 99 0.46 17.09 -7.44
C ARG A 99 -0.14 16.04 -6.53
N ILE A 100 0.00 14.76 -6.89
CA ILE A 100 -0.57 13.64 -6.14
C ILE A 100 0.24 13.40 -4.88
N GLN A 101 -0.46 13.40 -3.75
CA GLN A 101 0.13 13.00 -2.48
C GLN A 101 0.02 11.49 -2.31
N VAL A 102 0.98 10.89 -1.63
CA VAL A 102 0.99 9.43 -1.40
C VAL A 102 1.13 9.17 0.09
N GLN A 103 0.16 8.44 0.64
CA GLN A 103 0.18 8.00 2.03
C GLN A 103 0.31 6.48 2.09
N GLU A 104 1.32 6.01 2.82
CA GLU A 104 1.60 4.60 3.07
C GLU A 104 1.16 4.25 4.50
N VAL A 105 0.32 3.23 4.65
CA VAL A 105 -0.12 2.72 5.96
C VAL A 105 0.24 1.24 6.03
N ILE A 106 1.15 0.89 6.93
CA ILE A 106 1.52 -0.50 7.18
C ILE A 106 0.54 -1.07 8.20
N LEU A 107 -0.14 -2.16 7.84
CA LEU A 107 -1.03 -2.87 8.73
C LEU A 107 -0.25 -3.95 9.49
N SER A 108 0.07 -3.67 10.76
CA SER A 108 0.62 -4.64 11.69
C SER A 108 -0.49 -5.24 12.57
N ARG A 109 -0.28 -6.48 13.01
CA ARG A 109 -1.14 -7.11 14.02
C ARG A 109 -0.67 -6.65 15.39
N TRP A 110 -1.58 -6.08 16.17
CA TRP A 110 -1.32 -5.84 17.59
C TRP A 110 -1.23 -7.15 18.37
N VAL A 111 -0.13 -7.35 19.09
CA VAL A 111 0.13 -8.55 19.90
C VAL A 111 0.33 -8.12 21.34
N SER A 112 -0.65 -8.42 22.20
CA SER A 112 -0.69 -7.94 23.58
C SER A 112 0.54 -8.29 24.43
N SER A 113 1.28 -9.35 24.10
CA SER A 113 2.50 -9.75 24.81
C SER A 113 3.77 -9.06 24.31
N ARG A 114 3.76 -8.45 23.12
CA ARG A 114 4.88 -7.69 22.55
C ARG A 114 4.71 -6.20 22.79
N GLU A 115 3.49 -5.72 22.60
CA GLU A 115 3.15 -4.29 22.63
C GLU A 115 2.98 -3.76 24.07
N ARG A 116 3.03 -4.62 25.10
CA ARG A 116 3.02 -4.22 26.50
C ARG A 116 4.40 -3.84 27.02
N SER A 117 5.45 -4.49 26.53
CA SER A 117 6.84 -4.26 26.98
C SER A 117 7.45 -3.00 26.39
N ASP A 118 7.05 -2.59 25.18
CA ASP A 118 7.64 -1.44 24.48
C ASP A 118 7.27 -0.07 25.10
N GLN A 119 6.31 -0.04 26.05
CA GLN A 119 5.97 1.18 26.80
C GLN A 119 6.87 1.43 28.03
N ASP A 120 7.59 0.41 28.50
CA ASP A 120 8.43 0.50 29.71
C ASP A 120 9.90 0.86 29.41
N GLU A 121 10.29 1.02 28.15
CA GLU A 121 11.66 1.36 27.71
C GLU A 121 11.81 2.76 27.08
N LEU A 122 10.84 3.67 27.29
CA LEU A 122 10.87 5.08 26.87
C LEU A 122 10.93 6.03 28.09
#